data_AF-A0AAJ2WZF4-F1
#
_entry.id   AF-A0AAJ2WZF4-F1
#
_cell.length_a   1.000
_cell.length_b   1.000
_cell.length_c   1.000
_cell.angle_alpha   90.00
_cell.angle_beta   90.00
_cell.angle_gamma   90.00
#
_symmetry.space_group_name_H-M   'P 1'
#
loop_
_entity.id
_entity.type
_entity.pdbx_description
1 polymer ?
#
loop_
_entity_poly.entity_id
_entity_poly.type
_entity_poly.pdbx_seq_one_letter_code
_entity_poly.pdbx_strand_id
1 'polypeptide(L)' 'MCARFLLRGAEHNLTVRLAKIRNEPTLFPTSGGHPLHASYAAMAIANGVAPVHPALVSRVTIDATRS' A
#
# COMPACT_ATOMS: atom_id res chain seq x y z
N MET A 1 -6.90 -10.21 -1.44
CA MET A 1 -5.96 -10.07 -0.30
C MET A 1 -4.68 -10.81 -0.66
N CYS A 2 -3.50 -10.19 -0.56
CA CYS A 2 -2.25 -10.81 -1.05
C CYS A 2 -1.71 -11.84 -0.03
N ALA A 3 -1.40 -13.06 -0.46
CA ALA A 3 -0.92 -14.13 0.42
C ALA A 3 0.34 -13.73 1.22
N ARG A 4 1.28 -13.00 0.60
CA ARG A 4 2.46 -12.47 1.31
C ARG A 4 2.12 -11.44 2.38
N PHE A 5 1.10 -10.61 2.16
CA PHE A 5 0.61 -9.68 3.17
C PHE A 5 0.00 -10.44 4.35
N LEU A 6 -0.81 -11.47 4.08
CA LEU A 6 -1.38 -12.30 5.13
C LEU A 6 -0.32 -13.07 5.94
N LEU A 7 0.68 -13.63 5.27
CA LEU A 7 1.66 -14.51 5.91
C LEU A 7 2.82 -13.76 6.59
N ARG A 8 3.13 -12.53 6.16
CA ARG A 8 4.30 -11.79 6.67
C ARG A 8 4.07 -10.28 6.85
N GLY A 9 3.16 -9.68 6.08
CA GLY A 9 2.94 -8.23 6.10
C GLY A 9 2.00 -7.76 7.21
N ALA A 10 1.04 -8.58 7.62
CA ALA A 10 -0.02 -8.20 8.56
C ALA A 10 0.52 -7.96 9.98
N GLU A 11 1.36 -8.86 10.47
CA GLU A 11 2.00 -8.74 11.78
C GLU A 11 2.93 -7.52 11.83
N HIS A 12 3.79 -7.34 10.83
CA HIS A 12 4.66 -6.16 10.74
C HIS A 12 3.85 -4.85 10.69
N ASN A 13 2.75 -4.82 9.92
CA ASN A 13 1.89 -3.63 9.84
C ASN A 13 1.20 -3.33 11.18
N LEU A 14 0.72 -4.36 11.88
CA LEU A 14 0.10 -4.22 13.19
C LEU A 14 1.11 -3.68 14.22
N THR A 15 2.31 -4.24 14.29
CA THR A 15 3.38 -3.79 15.19
C THR A 15 3.73 -2.32 15.00
N VAL A 16 3.90 -1.87 13.74
CA VAL A 16 4.17 -0.45 13.45
C VAL A 16 3.02 0.45 13.87
N ARG A 17 1.76 0.03 13.65
CA ARG A 17 0.58 0.81 14.07
C ARG A 17 0.48 0.93 15.58
N LEU A 18 0.72 -0.16 16.31
CA LEU A 18 0.70 -0.16 17.77
C LEU A 18 1.81 0.73 18.36
N ALA A 19 3.02 0.66 17.81
CA ALA A 19 4.12 1.54 18.20
C ALA A 19 3.77 3.03 17.98
N LYS A 20 3.15 3.38 16.85
CA LYS A 20 2.66 4.74 16.60
C LYS A 20 1.60 5.19 17.61
N ILE A 21 0.63 4.33 17.93
CA ILE A 21 -0.41 4.65 18.94
C ILE A 21 0.21 4.91 20.31
N ARG A 22 1.28 4.19 20.65
CA ARG A 22 2.01 4.34 21.92
C ARG A 22 3.02 5.50 21.94
N ASN A 23 3.12 6.29 20.88
CA ASN A 23 4.18 7.29 20.69
C ASN A 23 5.60 6.72 20.85
N GLU A 24 5.78 5.44 20.53
CA GLU A 24 7.11 4.82 20.52
C GLU A 24 7.86 5.28 19.26
N PRO A 25 9.18 5.52 19.36
CA PRO A 25 9.99 5.85 18.21
C PRO A 25 10.05 4.65 17.25
N THR A 26 9.33 4.77 16.14
CA THR A 26 9.44 3.83 15.03
C THR A 26 10.48 4.34 14.04
N LEU A 27 11.43 3.49 13.65
CA LEU A 27 12.20 3.73 12.44
C LEU A 27 11.24 3.82 11.27
N PHE A 28 11.16 5.00 10.64
CA PHE A 28 10.41 5.12 9.40
C PHE A 28 11.07 4.19 8.38
N PRO A 29 10.30 3.31 7.72
CA PRO A 29 10.82 2.57 6.58
C PRO A 29 11.33 3.60 5.57
N THR A 30 12.65 3.63 5.37
CA THR A 30 13.22 4.40 4.27
C THR A 30 13.03 3.58 3.00
N SER A 31 12.82 4.23 1.86
CA SER A 31 12.73 3.55 0.56
C SER A 31 14.07 2.95 0.09
N GLY A 32 15.05 2.81 0.99
CA GLY A 32 16.41 2.36 0.67
C GLY A 32 17.15 3.27 -0.31
N GLY A 33 16.67 4.50 -0.52
CA GLY A 33 17.20 5.42 -1.54
C GLY A 33 16.66 5.17 -2.95
N HIS A 34 15.74 4.22 -3.14
CA HIS A 34 15.12 4.00 -4.45
C HIS A 34 13.99 5.00 -4.72
N PRO A 35 13.90 5.55 -5.94
CA PRO A 35 12.74 6.33 -6.36
C PRO A 35 11.47 5.50 -6.19
N LEU A 36 10.45 6.08 -5.58
CA LEU A 36 9.11 5.48 -5.58
C LEU A 36 8.60 5.42 -7.02
N HIS A 37 7.84 4.37 -7.35
CA HIS A 37 7.15 4.30 -8.63
C HIS A 37 6.12 5.45 -8.74
N ALA A 38 5.91 5.93 -9.96
CA ALA A 38 5.04 7.08 -10.25
C ALA A 38 3.58 6.91 -9.80
N SER A 39 3.12 5.68 -9.60
CA SER A 39 1.79 5.39 -9.07
C SER A 39 1.75 4.02 -8.42
N TYR A 40 0.70 3.77 -7.62
CA TYR A 40 0.41 2.44 -7.09
C TYR A 40 0.26 1.40 -8.21
N ALA A 41 -0.36 1.78 -9.34
CA ALA A 41 -0.48 0.89 -10.49
C ALA A 41 0.88 0.55 -11.11
N ALA A 42 1.76 1.54 -11.25
CA ALA A 42 3.12 1.33 -11.76
C ALA A 42 3.93 0.38 -10.85
N MET A 43 3.82 0.55 -9.53
CA MET A 43 4.42 -0.36 -8.55
C MET A 43 3.84 -1.77 -8.64
N ALA A 44 2.51 -1.90 -8.74
CA ALA A 44 1.85 -3.19 -8.81
C ALA A 44 2.23 -3.96 -10.08
N ILE A 45 2.28 -3.28 -11.23
CA ILE A 45 2.72 -3.85 -12.52
C ILE A 45 4.18 -4.29 -12.45
N ALA A 46 5.07 -3.47 -11.87
CA ALA A 46 6.47 -3.83 -11.65
C ALA A 46 6.63 -5.09 -10.76
N ASN A 47 5.68 -5.32 -9.84
CA ASN A 47 5.61 -6.52 -9.00
C ASN A 47 4.91 -7.71 -9.68
N GLY A 48 4.58 -7.62 -10.98
CA GLY A 48 4.01 -8.72 -11.78
C GLY A 48 2.48 -8.76 -11.85
N VAL A 49 1.77 -7.73 -11.36
CA VAL A 49 0.32 -7.65 -11.54
C VAL A 49 0.01 -7.28 -12.99
N ALA A 50 -0.91 -8.02 -13.62
CA ALA A 50 -1.34 -7.71 -14.98
C ALA A 50 -1.91 -6.27 -15.05
N PRO A 51 -1.55 -5.45 -16.05
CA PRO A 51 -2.03 -4.06 -16.14
C PRO A 51 -3.56 -3.93 -16.21
N VAL A 52 -4.22 -4.95 -16.76
CA VAL A 52 -5.69 -5.03 -16.89
C VAL A 52 -6.36 -5.64 -15.66
N HIS A 53 -5.61 -5.93 -14.60
CA HIS A 53 -6.16 -6.54 -13.39
C HIS A 53 -7.28 -5.64 -12.83
N PRO A 54 -8.48 -6.19 -12.52
CA PRO A 54 -9.64 -5.41 -12.09
C PRO A 54 -9.36 -4.39 -10.97
N ALA A 55 -8.49 -4.76 -10.03
CA ALA A 55 -8.08 -3.90 -8.91
C ALA A 55 -7.22 -2.67 -9.32
N LEU A 56 -6.69 -2.62 -10.55
CA LEU A 56 -5.91 -1.50 -11.08
C LEU A 56 -6.72 -0.62 -12.05
N VAL A 57 -7.85 -1.11 -12.55
CA VAL A 57 -8.66 -0.44 -13.58
C VAL A 57 -9.95 0.20 -13.04
N SER A 58 -10.23 0.11 -11.74
CA SER A 58 -11.45 0.67 -11.15
C SER A 58 -11.42 2.20 -11.17
N ARG A 59 -12.14 2.81 -12.12
CA ARG A 59 -12.54 4.21 -12.07
C ARG A 59 -13.54 4.39 -10.92
N VAL A 60 -13.10 4.94 -9.80
CA VAL A 60 -14.02 5.53 -8.83
C VAL A 60 -14.42 6.89 -9.37
N THR A 61 -15.57 6.98 -10.04
CA THR A 61 -16.28 8.25 -10.19
C THR A 61 -16.86 8.58 -8.83
N ILE A 62 -16.18 9.45 -8.07
CA ILE A 62 -16.81 10.10 -6.93
C ILE A 62 -17.85 11.05 -7.53
N ASP A 63 -19.13 10.70 -7.40
CA ASP A 63 -20.22 11.63 -7.71
C ASP A 63 -20.20 12.72 -6.63
N ALA A 64 -19.77 13.91 -7.03
CA ALA A 64 -19.59 15.08 -6.18
C ALA A 64 -20.93 15.80 -5.92
N THR A 65 -21.95 15.07 -5.49
CA THR A 65 -23.26 15.64 -5.15
C THR A 65 -23.77 15.08 -3.82
N ARG A 66 -23.20 15.60 -2.73
CA ARG A 66 -23.89 15.60 -1.43
C ARG A 66 -23.65 16.96 -0.76
N SER A 67 -24.57 17.88 -1.03
CA SER A 67 -24.85 19.07 -0.20
C SER A 67 -25.82 18.70 0.91
#